data_AF-A0A7X1M331-F1
#
_entry.id   AF-A0A7X1M331-F1
#
_cell.length_a   1.000
_cell.length_b   1.000
_cell.length_c   1.000
_cell.angle_alpha   90.00
_cell.angle_beta   90.00
_cell.angle_gamma   90.00
#
_symmetry.space_group_name_H-M   'P 1'
#
loop_
_entity.id
_entity.type
_entity.pdbx_description
1 polymer ?
#
loop_
_entity_poly.entity_id
_entity_poly.type
_entity_poly.pdbx_seq_one_letter_code
_entity_poly.pdbx_strand_id
1 'polypeptide(L)'
;MSMMARHYCRGPGCTRLLPEAGPAGGRPRLYCSDRCRSRDRRLRERIDRGLDRREARLEETAEDRHRLTAAAYVVAREARHLAAVLDAEADQPDWRQPAWWNRPEPDLGRPGAPYTRAALTLLEAAQQAVAAAVAADRAAGDGWAEIGGALGVSADTAARRYSRPIPPAAT
;
A
#
# COMPACT_ATOMS: atom_id res chain seq x y z
N MET A 1 34.70 5.19 -49.64
CA MET A 1 33.72 4.11 -49.89
C MET A 1 33.04 3.79 -48.57
N SER A 2 31.84 4.33 -48.32
CA SER A 2 31.08 3.99 -47.11
C SER A 2 30.49 2.59 -47.28
N MET A 3 31.00 1.61 -46.55
CA MET A 3 30.35 0.31 -46.39
C MET A 3 29.01 0.55 -45.68
N MET A 4 27.93 0.55 -46.44
CA MET A 4 26.56 0.65 -45.92
C MET A 4 26.19 -0.70 -45.30
N ALA A 5 25.90 -0.71 -43.99
CA ALA A 5 25.70 -1.93 -43.21
C ALA A 5 24.42 -2.68 -43.64
N ARG A 6 24.56 -3.96 -44.00
CA ARG A 6 23.42 -4.88 -44.12
C ARG A 6 22.86 -5.16 -42.74
N HIS A 7 21.55 -5.10 -42.59
CA HIS A 7 20.86 -5.40 -41.34
C HIS A 7 19.94 -6.62 -41.47
N TYR A 8 19.74 -7.29 -40.34
CA TYR A 8 18.82 -8.41 -40.24
C TYR A 8 17.36 -7.95 -40.25
N CYS A 9 16.49 -8.83 -40.75
CA CYS A 9 15.04 -8.69 -40.63
C CYS A 9 14.63 -8.55 -39.17
N ARG A 10 13.76 -7.58 -38.87
CA ARG A 10 13.20 -7.40 -37.51
C ARG A 10 12.08 -8.38 -37.15
N GLY A 11 11.76 -9.33 -38.04
CA GLY A 11 10.77 -10.37 -37.76
C GLY A 11 11.23 -11.26 -36.60
N PRO A 12 10.37 -11.56 -35.59
CA PRO A 12 10.75 -12.42 -34.47
C PRO A 12 11.25 -13.79 -34.95
N GLY A 13 12.48 -14.14 -34.58
CA GLY A 13 13.14 -15.39 -34.99
C GLY A 13 13.56 -15.45 -36.46
N CYS A 14 13.57 -14.33 -37.20
CA CYS A 14 14.02 -14.29 -38.59
C CYS A 14 15.48 -13.81 -38.67
N THR A 15 16.35 -14.62 -39.26
CA THR A 15 17.78 -14.33 -39.44
C THR A 15 18.12 -13.84 -40.86
N ARG A 16 17.10 -13.53 -41.68
CA ARG A 16 17.30 -13.14 -43.07
C ARG A 16 17.93 -11.75 -43.15
N LEU A 17 19.06 -11.65 -43.85
CA LEU A 17 19.68 -10.36 -44.20
C LEU A 17 18.83 -9.63 -45.25
N LEU A 18 18.63 -8.34 -45.05
CA LEU A 18 17.88 -7.51 -45.97
C LEU A 18 18.80 -6.85 -47.00
N PRO A 19 18.31 -6.66 -48.24
CA PRO A 19 19.07 -6.00 -49.29
C PRO A 19 19.35 -4.55 -48.91
N GLU A 20 20.47 -4.05 -49.40
CA GLU A 20 20.89 -2.66 -49.23
C GLU A 20 19.81 -1.70 -49.77
N ALA A 21 19.66 -0.55 -49.12
CA ALA A 21 18.84 0.51 -49.70
C ALA A 21 19.47 0.92 -51.03
N GLY A 22 18.68 0.88 -52.11
CA GLY A 22 19.18 1.20 -53.45
C GLY A 22 19.75 2.63 -53.54
N PRO A 23 20.61 2.91 -54.53
CA PRO A 23 21.30 4.20 -54.68
C PRO A 23 20.35 5.41 -54.87
N ALA A 24 19.07 5.16 -55.14
CA ALA A 24 18.02 6.16 -55.21
C ALA A 24 17.52 6.69 -53.84
N GLY A 25 18.14 6.30 -52.72
CA GLY A 25 17.86 6.92 -51.41
C GLY A 25 16.56 6.48 -50.73
N GLY A 26 16.05 5.28 -51.04
CA GLY A 26 14.83 4.76 -50.42
C GLY A 26 15.01 4.36 -48.94
N ARG A 27 13.94 4.47 -48.15
CA ARG A 27 13.93 4.02 -46.74
C ARG A 27 14.26 2.52 -46.67
N PRO A 28 15.25 2.09 -45.87
CA PRO A 28 15.64 0.68 -45.80
C PRO A 28 14.46 -0.18 -45.32
N ARG A 29 14.24 -1.31 -46.01
CA ARG A 29 13.22 -2.28 -45.59
C ARG A 29 13.58 -2.83 -44.22
N LEU A 30 12.60 -2.97 -43.33
CA LEU A 30 12.79 -3.52 -41.98
C LEU A 30 12.39 -4.99 -41.87
N TYR A 31 11.62 -5.49 -42.84
CA TYR A 31 11.08 -6.84 -42.85
C TYR A 31 11.27 -7.48 -44.22
N CYS A 32 11.52 -8.78 -44.24
CA CYS A 32 11.68 -9.55 -45.47
C CYS A 32 10.35 -9.98 -46.11
N SER A 33 9.24 -9.89 -45.36
CA SER A 33 7.90 -10.27 -45.78
C SER A 33 6.83 -9.62 -44.89
N ASP A 34 5.60 -9.53 -45.40
CA ASP A 34 4.44 -9.10 -44.60
C ASP A 34 4.14 -10.05 -43.44
N ARG A 35 4.49 -11.33 -43.58
CA ARG A 35 4.39 -12.31 -42.50
C ARG A 35 5.31 -11.96 -41.33
N CYS A 36 6.55 -11.55 -41.62
CA CYS A 36 7.50 -11.10 -40.59
C CYS A 36 7.04 -9.79 -39.93
N ARG A 37 6.54 -8.84 -40.72
CA ARG A 37 5.95 -7.59 -40.21
C ARG A 37 4.74 -7.86 -39.31
N SER A 38 3.86 -8.77 -39.72
CA SER A 38 2.66 -9.13 -38.95
C SER A 38 3.01 -9.85 -37.65
N ARG A 39 4.02 -10.73 -37.64
CA ARG A 39 4.49 -11.39 -36.41
C ARG A 39 5.09 -10.39 -35.44
N ASP A 40 5.92 -9.46 -35.92
CA ASP A 40 6.47 -8.40 -35.07
C ASP A 40 5.37 -7.54 -34.44
N ARG A 41 4.39 -7.10 -35.26
CA ARG A 41 3.23 -6.35 -34.78
C ARG A 41 2.46 -7.11 -33.68
N ARG A 42 2.13 -8.38 -33.90
CA ARG A 42 1.41 -9.21 -32.92
C ARG A 42 2.21 -9.44 -31.64
N LEU A 43 3.54 -9.52 -31.74
CA LEU A 43 4.42 -9.65 -30.58
C LEU A 43 4.40 -8.37 -29.74
N ARG A 44 4.55 -7.20 -30.38
CA ARG A 44 4.46 -5.90 -29.69
C ARG A 44 3.10 -5.72 -29.03
N GLU A 45 2.00 -5.93 -29.76
CA GLU A 45 0.65 -5.88 -29.21
C GLU A 45 0.43 -6.85 -28.03
N ARG A 46 1.15 -7.98 -27.99
CA ARG A 46 1.09 -8.91 -26.84
C ARG A 46 1.87 -8.37 -25.65
N ILE A 47 3.05 -7.79 -25.88
CA ILE A 47 3.88 -7.17 -24.84
C ILE A 47 3.16 -5.98 -24.24
N ASP A 48 2.62 -5.08 -25.07
CA ASP A 48 1.89 -3.88 -24.65
C ASP A 48 0.70 -4.28 -23.77
N ARG A 49 -0.16 -5.20 -24.24
CA ARG A 49 -1.27 -5.75 -23.42
C ARG A 49 -0.81 -6.46 -22.14
N GLY A 50 0.43 -6.93 -22.09
CA GLY A 50 1.01 -7.54 -20.89
C GLY A 50 1.43 -6.48 -19.87
N LEU A 51 1.99 -5.36 -20.35
CA LEU A 51 2.34 -4.19 -19.55
C LEU A 51 1.09 -3.51 -19.02
N ASP A 52 0.08 -3.24 -19.86
CA ASP A 52 -1.19 -2.61 -19.44
C ASP A 52 -1.87 -3.41 -18.33
N ARG A 53 -1.93 -4.74 -18.47
CA ARG A 53 -2.49 -5.64 -17.44
C ARG A 53 -1.67 -5.65 -16.15
N ARG A 54 -0.36 -5.44 -16.23
CA ARG A 54 0.50 -5.36 -15.05
C ARG A 54 0.30 -4.02 -14.35
N GLU A 55 0.23 -2.92 -15.10
CA GLU A 55 -0.02 -1.58 -14.58
C GLU A 55 -1.38 -1.50 -13.88
N ALA A 56 -2.45 -1.99 -14.52
CA ALA A 56 -3.78 -2.04 -13.92
C ALA A 56 -3.82 -2.83 -12.60
N ARG A 57 -3.10 -3.97 -12.52
CA ARG A 57 -2.99 -4.72 -11.25
C ARG A 57 -2.23 -3.94 -10.18
N LEU A 58 -1.19 -3.19 -10.55
CA LEU A 58 -0.45 -2.40 -9.58
C LEU A 58 -1.31 -1.24 -9.06
N GLU A 59 -2.05 -0.58 -9.94
CA GLU A 59 -2.99 0.49 -9.60
C GLU A 59 -4.11 -0.01 -8.69
N GLU A 60 -4.75 -1.15 -9.02
CA GLU A 60 -5.75 -1.81 -8.18
C GLU A 60 -5.20 -2.12 -6.77
N THR A 61 -3.98 -2.67 -6.68
CA THR A 61 -3.36 -2.93 -5.37
C THR A 61 -2.99 -1.66 -4.61
N ALA A 62 -2.76 -0.54 -5.29
CA ALA A 62 -2.47 0.75 -4.68
C ALA A 62 -3.76 1.39 -4.14
N GLU A 63 -4.85 1.31 -4.91
CA GLU A 63 -6.19 1.73 -4.45
C GLU A 63 -6.64 0.93 -3.23
N ASP A 64 -6.50 -0.39 -3.24
CA ASP A 64 -6.89 -1.23 -2.11
C ASP A 64 -6.05 -0.94 -0.87
N ARG A 65 -4.73 -0.73 -1.03
CA ARG A 65 -3.88 -0.27 0.06
C ARG A 65 -4.34 1.08 0.60
N HIS A 66 -4.62 2.04 -0.27
CA HIS A 66 -5.14 3.35 0.15
C HIS A 66 -6.46 3.24 0.92
N ARG A 67 -7.41 2.40 0.45
CA ARG A 67 -8.69 2.16 1.13
C ARG A 67 -8.49 1.56 2.51
N LEU A 68 -7.62 0.54 2.64
CA LEU A 68 -7.31 -0.09 3.92
C LEU A 68 -6.65 0.89 4.90
N THR A 69 -5.70 1.68 4.42
CA THR A 69 -5.03 2.71 5.22
C THR A 69 -6.02 3.79 5.68
N ALA A 70 -6.92 4.25 4.80
CA ALA A 70 -7.98 5.19 5.16
C ALA A 70 -8.93 4.63 6.22
N ALA A 71 -9.33 3.35 6.09
CA ALA A 71 -10.17 2.69 7.09
C ALA A 71 -9.46 2.58 8.45
N ALA A 72 -8.17 2.24 8.47
CA ALA A 72 -7.37 2.20 9.69
C ALA A 72 -7.31 3.58 10.38
N TYR A 73 -7.17 4.67 9.62
CA TYR A 73 -7.19 6.02 10.18
C TYR A 73 -8.53 6.39 10.81
N VAL A 74 -9.65 5.99 10.20
CA VAL A 74 -10.98 6.21 10.79
C VAL A 74 -11.08 5.48 12.13
N VAL A 75 -10.71 4.20 12.18
CA VAL A 75 -10.72 3.41 13.42
C VAL A 75 -9.85 4.05 14.51
N ALA A 76 -8.63 4.48 14.17
CA ALA A 76 -7.74 5.14 15.11
C ALA A 76 -8.27 6.50 15.61
N ARG A 77 -9.01 7.24 14.77
CA ARG A 77 -9.68 8.48 15.18
C ARG A 77 -10.82 8.20 16.15
N GLU A 78 -11.71 7.27 15.80
CA GLU A 78 -12.87 6.94 16.63
C GLU A 78 -12.45 6.32 17.98
N ALA A 79 -11.39 5.50 18.00
CA ALA A 79 -10.84 4.98 19.25
C ALA A 79 -10.33 6.08 20.19
N ARG A 80 -9.64 7.10 19.64
CA ARG A 80 -9.18 8.26 20.43
C ARG A 80 -10.34 9.10 20.94
N HIS A 81 -11.37 9.32 20.12
CA HIS A 81 -12.56 10.04 20.52
C HIS A 81 -13.28 9.30 21.67
N LEU A 82 -13.47 7.98 21.54
CA LEU A 82 -14.08 7.18 22.60
C LEU A 82 -13.28 7.24 23.91
N ALA A 83 -11.95 7.15 23.85
CA ALA A 83 -11.10 7.27 25.03
C ALA A 83 -11.29 8.64 25.72
N ALA A 84 -11.30 9.73 24.95
CA ALA A 84 -11.52 11.07 25.49
C ALA A 84 -12.91 11.26 26.11
N VAL A 85 -13.95 10.66 25.52
CA VAL A 85 -15.31 10.68 26.07
C VAL A 85 -15.35 9.95 27.42
N LEU A 86 -14.69 8.79 27.51
CA LEU A 86 -14.67 7.99 28.73
C LEU A 86 -13.83 8.65 29.84
N ASP A 87 -12.72 9.31 29.50
CA ASP A 87 -11.95 10.12 30.45
C ASP A 87 -12.81 11.29 30.97
N ALA A 88 -13.52 12.00 30.08
CA ALA A 88 -14.42 13.08 30.45
C ALA A 88 -15.64 12.62 31.27
N GLU A 89 -16.10 11.38 31.06
CA GLU A 89 -17.10 10.76 31.93
C GLU A 89 -16.51 10.41 33.30
N ALA A 90 -15.28 9.90 33.37
CA ALA A 90 -14.62 9.56 34.63
C ALA A 90 -14.38 10.79 35.53
N ASP A 91 -14.17 11.96 34.94
CA ASP A 91 -14.00 13.24 35.66
C ASP A 91 -15.33 13.81 36.20
N GLN A 92 -16.48 13.25 35.81
CA GLN A 92 -17.78 13.72 36.32
C GLN A 92 -18.08 13.14 37.71
N PRO A 93 -18.78 13.90 38.57
CA PRO A 93 -19.25 13.37 39.85
C PRO A 93 -20.21 12.19 39.63
N ASP A 94 -20.13 11.16 40.48
CA ASP A 94 -20.94 9.93 40.45
C ASP A 94 -22.44 10.17 40.20
N TRP A 95 -22.96 11.30 40.70
CA TRP A 95 -24.36 11.68 40.54
C TRP A 95 -24.72 12.26 39.16
N ARG A 96 -23.80 12.27 38.19
CA ARG A 96 -24.06 12.70 36.81
C ARG A 96 -23.90 11.58 35.79
N GLN A 97 -23.51 10.36 36.15
CA GLN A 97 -23.44 9.25 35.19
C GLN A 97 -24.62 8.26 35.32
N PRO A 98 -25.66 8.34 34.45
CA PRO A 98 -26.86 7.50 34.47
C PRO A 98 -26.60 5.99 34.50
N ALA A 99 -25.46 5.56 33.96
CA ALA A 99 -25.08 4.15 33.89
C ALA A 99 -24.66 3.56 35.26
N TRP A 100 -24.34 4.38 36.25
CA TRP A 100 -23.72 3.93 37.51
C TRP A 100 -24.75 3.69 38.62
N TRP A 101 -25.96 4.23 38.47
CA TRP A 101 -27.03 4.20 39.47
C TRP A 101 -27.84 2.91 39.53
N ASN A 102 -27.92 2.16 38.42
CA ASN A 102 -28.67 0.91 38.35
C ASN A 102 -27.77 -0.32 38.50
N ARG A 103 -26.59 -0.15 39.12
CA ARG A 103 -25.60 -1.21 39.28
C ARG A 103 -25.83 -1.90 40.63
N PRO A 104 -25.88 -3.25 40.70
CA PRO A 104 -25.70 -3.91 41.99
C PRO A 104 -24.34 -3.47 42.55
N GLU A 105 -24.30 -3.08 43.82
CA GLU A 105 -23.12 -2.52 44.48
C GLU A 105 -21.85 -3.31 44.13
N PRO A 106 -20.75 -2.66 43.77
CA PRO A 106 -19.50 -3.39 43.59
C PRO A 106 -19.06 -3.90 44.96
N ASP A 107 -18.87 -5.22 45.06
CA ASP A 107 -18.14 -5.82 46.19
C ASP A 107 -16.88 -4.98 46.47
N LEU A 108 -16.74 -4.52 47.72
CA LEU A 108 -15.59 -3.78 48.24
C LEU A 108 -14.29 -4.45 47.74
N GLY A 109 -13.62 -3.83 46.76
CA GLY A 109 -12.37 -4.35 46.17
C GLY A 109 -12.34 -4.53 44.65
N ARG A 110 -13.39 -4.19 43.89
CA ARG A 110 -13.34 -4.32 42.42
C ARG A 110 -12.52 -3.20 41.72
N PRO A 111 -11.56 -3.55 40.86
CA PRO A 111 -10.76 -2.59 40.09
C PRO A 111 -11.60 -1.95 38.98
N GLY A 112 -11.46 -0.63 38.79
CA GLY A 112 -11.86 0.24 37.65
C GLY A 112 -13.09 -0.17 36.79
N ALA A 113 -14.02 0.75 36.57
CA ALA A 113 -15.25 0.50 35.80
C ALA A 113 -14.98 -0.28 34.48
N PRO A 114 -15.73 -1.37 34.20
CA PRO A 114 -15.44 -2.34 33.13
C PRO A 114 -15.42 -1.72 31.72
N TYR A 115 -16.11 -0.60 31.51
CA TYR A 115 -16.07 0.16 30.26
C TYR A 115 -14.70 0.83 30.02
N THR A 116 -14.05 1.31 31.08
CA THR A 116 -12.66 1.81 31.00
C THR A 116 -11.71 0.69 30.60
N ARG A 117 -11.88 -0.54 31.12
CA ARG A 117 -11.08 -1.69 30.73
C ARG A 117 -11.33 -2.10 29.26
N ALA A 118 -12.59 -2.15 28.82
CA ALA A 118 -12.92 -2.46 27.43
C ALA A 118 -12.37 -1.41 26.44
N ALA A 119 -12.40 -0.13 26.81
CA ALA A 119 -11.83 0.94 26.00
C ALA A 119 -10.31 0.91 25.97
N LEU A 120 -9.65 0.58 27.08
CA LEU A 120 -8.20 0.35 27.09
C LEU A 120 -7.82 -0.82 26.17
N THR A 121 -8.58 -1.92 26.20
CA THR A 121 -8.36 -3.05 25.29
C THR A 121 -8.56 -2.66 23.82
N LEU A 122 -9.56 -1.84 23.52
CA LEU A 122 -9.78 -1.33 22.16
C LEU A 122 -8.63 -0.41 21.72
N LEU A 123 -8.14 0.44 22.62
CA LEU A 123 -7.01 1.33 22.36
C LEU A 123 -5.72 0.53 22.08
N GLU A 124 -5.45 -0.51 22.87
CA GLU A 124 -4.32 -1.43 22.64
C GLU A 124 -4.44 -2.13 21.28
N ALA A 125 -5.61 -2.66 20.95
CA ALA A 125 -5.85 -3.31 19.66
C ALA A 125 -5.65 -2.34 18.48
N ALA A 126 -6.12 -1.09 18.61
CA ALA A 126 -5.91 -0.05 17.60
C ALA A 126 -4.42 0.30 17.45
N GLN A 127 -3.68 0.42 18.55
CA GLN A 127 -2.23 0.67 18.51
C GLN A 127 -1.47 -0.48 17.84
N GLN A 128 -1.84 -1.74 18.11
CA GLN A 128 -1.26 -2.91 17.46
C GLN A 128 -1.54 -2.93 15.96
N ALA A 129 -2.77 -2.61 15.55
CA ALA A 129 -3.13 -2.53 14.13
C ALA A 129 -2.33 -1.45 13.38
N VAL A 130 -2.17 -0.26 13.99
CA VAL A 130 -1.35 0.82 13.42
C VAL A 130 0.12 0.39 13.30
N ALA A 131 0.67 -0.25 14.33
CA ALA A 131 2.05 -0.73 14.29
C ALA A 131 2.25 -1.82 13.21
N ALA A 132 1.29 -2.72 13.02
CA ALA A 132 1.32 -3.73 11.97
C ALA A 132 1.26 -3.11 10.57
N ALA A 133 0.42 -2.09 10.36
CA ALA A 133 0.36 -1.33 9.11
C ALA A 133 1.70 -0.65 8.81
N VAL A 134 2.30 0.04 9.79
CA VAL A 134 3.63 0.67 9.64
C VAL A 134 4.70 -0.36 9.32
N ALA A 135 4.67 -1.55 9.93
CA ALA A 135 5.60 -2.62 9.61
C ALA A 135 5.45 -3.13 8.16
N ALA A 136 4.22 -3.22 7.65
CA ALA A 136 3.94 -3.58 6.26
C ALA A 136 4.45 -2.51 5.28
N ASP A 137 4.21 -1.23 5.56
CA ASP A 137 4.71 -0.10 4.75
C ASP A 137 6.26 -0.09 4.72
N ARG A 138 6.89 -0.32 5.88
CA ARG A 138 8.36 -0.47 5.97
C ARG A 138 8.89 -1.66 5.19
N ALA A 139 8.18 -2.78 5.18
CA ALA A 139 8.55 -3.96 4.38
C ALA A 139 8.35 -3.74 2.88
N ALA A 140 7.40 -2.88 2.49
CA ALA A 140 7.21 -2.45 1.11
C ALA A 140 8.28 -1.46 0.61
N GLY A 141 9.04 -0.86 1.54
CA GLY A 141 10.17 0.03 1.24
C GLY A 141 9.89 1.50 1.54
N ASP A 142 8.72 1.85 2.06
CA ASP A 142 8.31 3.24 2.30
C ASP A 142 9.21 3.92 3.33
N GLY A 143 9.53 5.19 3.09
CA GLY A 143 10.38 5.99 3.96
C GLY A 143 9.65 6.46 5.22
N TRP A 144 10.40 6.73 6.30
CA TRP A 144 9.83 7.28 7.53
C TRP A 144 9.14 8.64 7.34
N ALA A 145 9.53 9.40 6.30
CA ALA A 145 8.88 10.66 5.95
C ALA A 145 7.47 10.46 5.39
N GLU A 146 7.27 9.45 4.53
CA GLU A 146 5.96 9.11 3.94
C GLU A 146 5.02 8.55 5.01
N ILE A 147 5.54 7.63 5.83
CA ILE A 147 4.80 7.04 6.96
C ILE A 147 4.44 8.11 7.99
N GLY A 148 5.39 8.99 8.35
CA GLY A 148 5.13 10.10 9.27
C GLY A 148 4.06 11.04 8.75
N GLY A 149 4.14 11.42 7.47
CA GLY A 149 3.14 12.25 6.80
C GLY A 149 1.74 11.65 6.86
N ALA A 150 1.61 10.35 6.60
CA ALA A 150 0.32 9.65 6.70
C ALA A 150 -0.23 9.64 8.14
N LEU A 151 0.64 9.42 9.14
CA LEU A 151 0.28 9.39 10.56
C LEU A 151 0.04 10.78 11.18
N GLY A 152 0.32 11.86 10.43
CA GLY A 152 0.25 13.23 10.93
C GLY A 152 1.34 13.58 11.95
N VAL A 153 2.51 12.93 11.88
CA VAL A 153 3.65 13.16 12.78
C VAL A 153 4.96 13.35 12.00
N SER A 154 6.00 13.87 12.64
CA SER A 154 7.31 13.98 11.97
C SER A 154 7.94 12.61 11.70
N ALA A 155 8.80 12.53 10.67
CA ALA A 155 9.53 11.31 10.32
C ALA A 155 10.30 10.72 11.52
N ASP A 156 11.00 11.57 12.27
CA ASP A 156 11.71 11.19 13.50
C ASP A 156 10.79 10.66 14.60
N THR A 157 9.55 11.16 14.67
CA THR A 157 8.57 10.67 15.65
C THR A 157 8.00 9.33 15.24
N ALA A 158 7.71 9.14 13.95
CA ALA A 158 7.29 7.84 13.40
C ALA A 158 8.39 6.78 13.58
N ALA A 159 9.63 7.12 13.19
CA ALA A 159 10.78 6.25 13.38
C ALA A 159 10.94 5.86 14.85
N ARG A 160 11.01 6.82 15.78
CA ARG A 160 11.17 6.52 17.21
C ARG A 160 10.06 5.64 17.79
N ARG A 161 8.82 5.81 17.33
CA ARG A 161 7.66 5.04 17.84
C ARG A 161 7.58 3.63 17.27
N TYR A 162 7.95 3.43 16.01
CA TYR A 162 7.65 2.20 15.28
C TYR A 162 8.88 1.49 14.71
N SER A 163 10.11 1.99 14.94
CA SER A 163 11.34 1.31 14.51
C SER A 163 11.63 0.01 15.27
N ARG A 164 10.95 -0.23 16.40
CA ARG A 164 11.13 -1.44 17.19
C ARG A 164 10.21 -2.53 16.62
N PRO A 165 10.75 -3.69 16.23
CA PRO A 165 9.92 -4.76 15.65
C PRO A 165 8.90 -5.25 16.69
N ILE A 166 7.65 -5.41 16.26
CA ILE A 166 6.62 -6.11 17.03
C ILE A 166 7.07 -7.57 17.12
N PRO A 167 7.27 -8.15 18.32
CA PRO A 167 7.62 -9.55 18.42
C PRO A 167 6.50 -10.39 17.78
N PRO A 168 6.84 -11.47 17.04
CA PRO A 168 5.82 -12.33 16.45
C PRO A 168 4.93 -12.89 17.56
N ALA A 169 3.61 -12.89 17.33
CA ALA A 169 2.65 -13.48 18.24
C ALA A 169 3.06 -14.93 18.54
N ALA A 170 3.31 -15.23 19.82
CA ALA A 170 3.58 -16.59 20.26
C ALA A 170 2.30 -17.42 20.02
N THR A 171 2.44 -18.45 19.18
CA THR A 171 1.44 -19.47 18.86
C THR A 171 1.08 -20.33 20.06
#